data_AF-A0A7J3ZBW1-F1
#
_entry.id   AF-A0A7J3ZBW1-F1
#
_cell.length_a   1.000
_cell.length_b   1.000
_cell.length_c   1.000
_cell.angle_alpha   90.00
_cell.angle_beta   90.00
_cell.angle_gamma   90.00
#
_symmetry.space_group_name_H-M   'P 1'
#
loop_
_entity.id
_entity.type
_entity.pdbx_description
1 polymer ?
#
loop_
_entity_poly.entity_id
_entity_poly.type
_entity_poly.pdbx_seq_one_letter_code
_entity_poly.pdbx_strand_id
1 'polypeptide(L)'
;VAGPYTEYSGLMFGLSMGLAYIKLYVYTLILSLIFLGGWLPLQGGEGFLLGFLAPSLVVILKLTLLSLVAVFLRAIYGRYRLDQAIRLGWIYVFGLSIVSLIWSLALVYGGWVRWV
;
A
#
# COMPACT_ATOMS: atom_id res chain seq x y z
N VAL A 1 7.71 12.23 -26.65
CA VAL A 1 7.34 13.56 -26.12
C VAL A 1 6.96 13.39 -24.65
N ALA A 2 7.54 14.15 -23.72
CA ALA A 2 7.47 13.88 -22.27
C ALA A 2 6.13 14.25 -21.60
N GLY A 3 5.01 13.95 -22.27
CA GLY A 3 3.65 14.09 -21.75
C GLY A 3 3.31 15.51 -21.25
N PRO A 4 2.31 15.64 -20.36
CA PRO A 4 1.88 16.94 -19.82
C PRO A 4 2.98 17.68 -19.04
N TYR A 5 4.03 16.98 -18.62
CA TYR A 5 5.09 17.55 -17.80
C TYR A 5 6.00 18.52 -18.56
N THR A 6 5.94 18.55 -19.89
CA THR A 6 6.71 19.51 -20.71
C THR A 6 6.18 20.93 -20.64
N GLU A 7 4.92 21.11 -20.25
CA GLU A 7 4.27 22.43 -20.20
C GLU A 7 4.35 23.06 -18.80
N TYR A 8 4.86 22.33 -17.81
CA TYR A 8 4.90 22.79 -16.42
C TYR A 8 6.13 23.63 -16.11
N SER A 9 5.91 24.73 -15.38
CA SER A 9 7.01 25.51 -14.78
C SER A 9 7.77 24.66 -13.75
N GLY A 10 9.03 25.03 -13.46
CA GLY A 10 9.90 24.26 -12.56
C GLY A 10 9.30 23.93 -11.19
N LEU A 11 8.52 24.86 -10.60
CA LEU A 11 7.84 24.63 -9.33
C LEU A 11 6.73 23.58 -9.45
N MET A 12 5.89 23.70 -10.48
CA MET A 12 4.78 22.76 -10.73
C MET A 12 5.31 21.38 -11.11
N PHE A 13 6.39 21.31 -11.86
CA PHE A 13 7.09 20.06 -12.15
C PHE A 13 7.58 19.39 -10.86
N GLY A 14 8.29 20.13 -9.99
CA GLY A 14 8.78 19.62 -8.70
C GLY A 14 7.67 19.09 -7.81
N LEU A 15 6.57 19.84 -7.65
CA LEU A 15 5.41 19.41 -6.88
C LEU A 15 4.75 18.16 -7.48
N SER A 16 4.56 18.12 -8.80
CA SER A 16 3.92 16.99 -9.48
C SER A 16 4.72 15.69 -9.35
N MET A 17 6.06 15.77 -9.41
CA MET A 17 6.95 14.62 -9.20
C MET A 17 6.97 14.20 -7.74
N GLY A 18 7.05 15.16 -6.81
CA GLY A 18 7.00 14.89 -5.37
C GLY A 18 5.71 14.20 -4.93
N LEU A 19 4.56 14.62 -5.48
CA LEU A 19 3.26 14.02 -5.19
C LEU A 19 3.17 12.54 -5.58
N ALA A 20 3.87 12.11 -6.63
CA ALA A 20 3.92 10.69 -6.99
C ALA A 20 4.60 9.85 -5.90
N TYR A 21 5.65 10.37 -5.27
CA TYR A 21 6.34 9.71 -4.17
C TYR A 21 5.54 9.75 -2.87
N ILE A 22 4.87 10.88 -2.57
CA ILE A 22 3.97 10.97 -1.41
C ILE A 22 2.86 9.92 -1.53
N LYS A 23 2.26 9.76 -2.71
CA LYS A 23 1.25 8.71 -2.95
C LYS A 23 1.78 7.31 -2.66
N LEU A 24 3.01 7.00 -3.07
CA LEU A 24 3.62 5.70 -2.77
C LEU A 24 3.69 5.47 -1.25
N TYR A 25 4.17 6.44 -0.47
CA TYR A 25 4.24 6.32 0.99
C TYR A 25 2.87 6.21 1.65
N VAL A 26 1.86 6.92 1.15
CA VAL A 26 0.49 6.84 1.68
C VAL A 26 -0.10 5.46 1.42
N TYR A 27 0.07 4.88 0.22
CA TYR A 27 -0.44 3.54 -0.07
C TYR A 27 0.28 2.46 0.74
N THR A 28 1.60 2.55 0.92
CA THR A 28 2.34 1.58 1.75
C THR A 28 1.99 1.71 3.23
N LEU A 29 1.69 2.92 3.72
CA LEU A 29 1.17 3.13 5.07
C LEU A 29 -0.17 2.43 5.26
N ILE A 30 -1.13 2.63 4.35
CA ILE A 30 -2.45 1.97 4.42
C ILE A 30 -2.31 0.45 4.39
N LEU A 31 -1.46 -0.09 3.51
CA LEU A 31 -1.20 -1.53 3.44
C LEU A 31 -0.60 -2.08 4.74
N SER A 32 0.36 -1.37 5.33
CA SER A 32 0.97 -1.73 6.62
C SER A 32 -0.08 -1.81 7.74
N LEU A 33 -1.00 -0.83 7.78
CA LEU A 33 -2.04 -0.76 8.80
C LEU A 33 -3.08 -1.88 8.64
N ILE A 34 -3.58 -2.11 7.42
CA ILE A 34 -4.68 -3.06 7.17
C ILE A 34 -4.19 -4.50 7.16
N PHE A 35 -3.04 -4.78 6.52
CA PHE A 35 -2.61 -6.17 6.27
C PHE A 35 -1.49 -6.65 7.18
N LEU A 36 -0.62 -5.77 7.68
CA LEU A 36 0.53 -6.16 8.53
C LEU A 36 0.26 -5.91 10.02
N GLY A 37 -1.00 -5.72 10.43
CA GLY A 37 -1.39 -5.52 11.82
C GLY A 37 -0.96 -4.17 12.40
N GLY A 38 -0.64 -3.18 11.56
CA GLY A 38 -0.32 -1.81 11.95
C GLY A 38 0.70 -1.71 13.10
N TRP A 39 0.20 -1.32 14.26
CA TRP A 39 0.96 -1.01 15.48
C TRP A 39 1.40 -2.25 16.29
N LEU A 40 0.87 -3.43 16.00
CA LEU A 40 1.29 -4.70 16.64
C LEU A 40 2.71 -5.09 16.16
N PRO A 41 3.54 -5.75 17.00
CA PRO A 41 3.23 -6.42 18.26
C PRO A 41 3.47 -5.57 19.54
N LEU A 42 4.00 -4.35 19.43
CA LEU A 42 4.45 -3.55 20.59
C LEU A 42 3.33 -2.73 21.26
N GLN A 43 2.06 -3.10 21.09
CA GLN A 43 0.96 -2.47 21.80
C GLN A 43 0.84 -3.05 23.21
N GLY A 44 0.97 -2.21 24.24
CA GLY A 44 0.77 -2.63 25.64
C GLY A 44 1.63 -1.95 26.69
N GLY A 45 2.56 -1.06 26.30
CA GLY A 45 3.36 -0.28 27.26
C GLY A 45 2.68 1.03 27.68
N GLU A 46 2.64 1.31 28.98
CA GLU A 46 2.24 2.60 29.54
C GLU A 46 3.38 3.64 29.34
N GLY A 47 3.05 4.87 28.92
CA GLY A 47 3.99 6.00 28.81
C GLY A 47 4.39 6.40 27.38
N PHE A 48 5.03 7.56 27.23
CA PHE A 48 5.34 8.17 25.93
C PHE A 48 6.29 7.32 25.06
N LEU A 49 7.30 6.70 25.68
CA LEU A 49 8.32 5.92 24.97
C LEU A 49 7.77 4.56 24.50
N LEU A 50 7.15 3.81 25.41
CA LEU A 50 6.70 2.45 25.16
C LEU A 50 5.28 2.39 24.55
N GLY A 51 4.43 3.37 24.84
CA GLY A 51 3.05 3.43 24.35
C GLY A 51 2.88 4.14 23.02
N PHE A 52 3.75 5.09 22.67
CA PHE A 52 3.61 5.88 21.44
C PHE A 52 4.79 5.75 20.48
N LEU A 53 6.03 5.98 20.94
CA LEU A 53 7.19 5.98 20.07
C LEU A 53 7.54 4.59 19.53
N ALA A 54 7.58 3.56 20.37
CA ALA A 54 7.93 2.21 19.93
C ALA A 54 6.94 1.64 18.89
N PRO A 55 5.61 1.72 19.07
CA PRO A 55 4.65 1.30 18.04
C PRO A 55 4.77 2.11 16.75
N SER A 56 5.03 3.42 16.84
CA SER A 56 5.22 4.30 15.67
C SER A 56 6.44 3.89 14.85
N LEU A 57 7.55 3.58 15.50
CA LEU A 57 8.76 3.11 14.82
C LEU A 57 8.54 1.78 14.10
N VAL A 58 7.75 0.87 14.67
CA VAL A 58 7.39 -0.40 14.02
C VAL A 58 6.61 -0.15 12.74
N VAL A 59 5.63 0.76 12.76
CA VAL A 59 4.86 1.11 11.56
C VAL A 59 5.75 1.74 10.49
N ILE A 60 6.66 2.64 10.88
CA ILE A 60 7.62 3.28 9.97
C ILE A 60 8.56 2.23 9.35
N LEU A 61 9.02 1.26 10.13
CA LEU A 61 9.87 0.17 9.64
C LEU A 61 9.13 -0.72 8.64
N LYS A 62 7.89 -1.13 8.93
CA LYS A 62 7.03 -1.87 8.00
C LYS A 62 6.77 -1.09 6.71
N LEU A 63 6.48 0.20 6.84
CA LEU A 63 6.28 1.12 5.70
C LEU A 63 7.53 1.20 4.82
N THR A 64 8.71 1.29 5.43
CA THR A 64 10.00 1.39 4.74
C THR A 64 10.34 0.10 4.00
N LEU A 65 10.04 -1.04 4.62
CA LEU A 65 10.21 -2.35 3.98
C LEU A 65 9.27 -2.51 2.79
N LEU A 66 7.99 -2.13 2.92
CA LEU A 66 7.01 -2.16 1.83
C LEU A 66 7.38 -1.21 0.69
N SER A 67 7.83 0.01 0.98
CA SER A 67 8.24 0.96 -0.05
C SER A 67 9.51 0.48 -0.77
N LEU A 68 10.45 -0.11 -0.06
CA LEU A 68 11.66 -0.72 -0.65
C LEU A 68 11.29 -1.83 -1.61
N VAL A 69 10.38 -2.73 -1.22
CA VAL A 69 9.88 -3.79 -2.12
C VAL A 69 9.20 -3.18 -3.35
N ALA A 70 8.33 -2.17 -3.18
CA ALA A 70 7.64 -1.53 -4.30
C ALA A 70 8.62 -0.88 -5.31
N VAL A 71 9.66 -0.21 -4.80
CA VAL A 71 10.71 0.40 -5.65
C VAL A 71 11.58 -0.67 -6.30
N PHE A 72 11.88 -1.75 -5.59
CA PHE A 72 12.64 -2.89 -6.13
C PHE A 72 11.89 -3.59 -7.27
N LEU A 73 10.59 -3.84 -7.11
CA LEU A 73 9.76 -4.44 -8.17
C LEU A 73 9.69 -3.53 -9.40
N ARG A 74 9.70 -2.20 -9.22
CA ARG A 74 9.77 -1.24 -10.34
C ARG A 74 11.08 -1.37 -11.14
N ALA A 75 12.17 -1.79 -10.51
CA ALA A 75 13.45 -2.00 -11.19
C ALA A 75 13.49 -3.34 -11.95
N ILE A 76 12.79 -4.36 -11.46
CA ILE A 76 12.77 -5.71 -12.07
C ILE A 76 11.80 -5.77 -13.25
N TYR A 77 10.58 -5.28 -13.08
CA TYR A 77 9.52 -5.48 -14.07
C TYR A 77 9.58 -4.46 -15.21
N GLY A 78 9.39 -4.97 -16.42
CA GLY A 78 9.23 -4.16 -17.62
C GLY A 78 7.96 -3.31 -17.58
N ARG A 79 7.94 -2.26 -18.42
CA ARG A 79 6.78 -1.37 -18.53
C ARG A 79 5.65 -2.07 -19.28
N TYR A 80 4.49 -2.18 -18.65
CA TYR A 80 3.26 -2.62 -19.32
C TYR A 80 2.69 -1.53 -20.22
N ARG A 81 2.05 -1.93 -21.33
CA ARG A 81 1.24 -1.01 -22.15
C ARG A 81 -0.04 -0.62 -21.40
N LEU A 82 -0.58 0.57 -21.70
CA LEU A 82 -1.78 1.10 -21.04
C LEU A 82 -2.96 0.13 -21.14
N ASP A 83 -3.20 -0.45 -22.33
CA ASP A 83 -4.30 -1.40 -22.55
C ASP A 83 -4.16 -2.67 -21.70
N GLN A 84 -2.93 -3.15 -21.54
CA GLN A 84 -2.63 -4.32 -20.71
C GLN A 84 -2.82 -4.00 -19.23
N ALA A 85 -2.39 -2.81 -18.79
CA ALA A 85 -2.55 -2.37 -17.41
C ALA A 85 -4.04 -2.20 -17.02
N ILE A 86 -4.84 -1.59 -17.89
CA ILE A 86 -6.28 -1.42 -17.68
C ILE A 86 -6.97 -2.79 -17.64
N ARG A 87 -6.63 -3.69 -18.57
CA ARG A 87 -7.15 -5.06 -18.59
C ARG A 87 -6.79 -5.84 -17.31
N LEU A 88 -5.54 -5.71 -16.84
CA LEU A 88 -5.08 -6.33 -15.61
C LEU A 88 -5.87 -5.84 -14.39
N GLY A 89 -6.10 -4.52 -14.30
CA GLY A 89 -6.89 -3.93 -13.22
C GLY A 89 -8.34 -4.40 -13.20
N TRP A 90 -9.04 -4.30 -14.33
CA TRP A 90 -10.49 -4.54 -14.40
C TRP A 90 -10.87 -6.01 -14.45
N ILE A 91 -10.09 -6.86 -15.11
CA ILE A 91 -10.46 -8.27 -15.27
C ILE A 91 -9.88 -9.09 -14.11
N TYR A 92 -8.59 -8.90 -13.83
CA TYR A 92 -7.89 -9.79 -12.90
C TYR A 92 -7.96 -9.27 -11.46
N VAL A 93 -7.50 -8.04 -11.20
CA VAL A 93 -7.43 -7.51 -9.82
C VAL A 93 -8.83 -7.31 -9.23
N PHE A 94 -9.75 -6.74 -10.01
CA PHE A 94 -11.14 -6.57 -9.56
C PHE A 94 -11.85 -7.91 -9.36
N GLY A 95 -11.67 -8.87 -10.29
CA GLY A 95 -12.20 -10.22 -10.14
C GLY A 95 -11.67 -10.92 -8.89
N LEU A 96 -10.36 -10.83 -8.63
CA LEU A 96 -9.72 -11.42 -7.46
C LEU A 96 -10.22 -10.79 -6.15
N SER A 97 -10.52 -9.49 -6.15
CA SER A 97 -11.11 -8.79 -5.00
C SER A 97 -12.50 -9.31 -4.65
N ILE A 98 -13.35 -9.57 -5.65
CA ILE A 98 -14.68 -10.15 -5.42
C ILE A 98 -14.55 -11.58 -4.89
N VAL A 99 -13.64 -12.38 -5.47
CA VAL A 99 -13.39 -13.75 -5.00
C VAL A 99 -12.89 -13.77 -3.56
N SER A 100 -11.98 -12.86 -3.17
CA SER A 100 -11.47 -12.80 -1.79
C SER A 100 -12.55 -12.38 -0.80
N LEU A 101 -13.47 -11.49 -1.19
CA LEU A 101 -14.63 -11.11 -0.38
C LEU A 101 -15.60 -12.28 -0.18
N ILE A 102 -15.97 -12.98 -1.26
CA ILE A 102 -16.85 -14.15 -1.18
C ILE A 102 -16.19 -15.25 -0.33
N TRP A 103 -14.89 -15.45 -0.49
CA TRP A 103 -14.13 -16.41 0.31
C TRP A 103 -14.14 -16.05 1.80
N SER A 104 -13.89 -14.79 2.14
CA SER A 104 -13.98 -14.29 3.52
C SER A 104 -15.37 -14.53 4.11
N LEU A 105 -16.43 -14.21 3.35
CA LEU A 105 -17.81 -14.46 3.78
C LEU A 105 -18.09 -15.95 3.98
N ALA A 106 -17.66 -16.81 3.05
CA ALA A 106 -17.85 -18.25 3.15
C ALA A 106 -17.18 -18.84 4.41
N LEU A 107 -15.97 -18.37 4.76
CA LEU A 107 -15.27 -18.80 5.98
C LEU A 107 -16.00 -18.38 7.26
N VAL A 108 -16.58 -17.18 7.27
CA VAL A 108 -17.36 -16.65 8.39
C VAL A 108 -18.67 -17.44 8.57
N TYR A 109 -19.44 -17.63 7.50
CA TYR A 109 -20.72 -18.36 7.56
C TYR A 109 -20.53 -19.86 7.79
N GLY A 110 -19.42 -20.43 7.30
CA GLY A 110 -19.05 -21.82 7.57
C GLY A 110 -18.70 -22.10 9.05
N GLY A 111 -18.59 -21.07 9.89
CA GLY A 111 -18.29 -21.19 11.32
C GLY A 111 -16.83 -21.47 11.64
N TRP A 112 -15.93 -21.38 10.64
CA TRP A 112 -14.49 -21.64 10.80
C TRP A 112 -13.76 -20.45 11.43
N VAL A 113 -14.25 -19.24 11.19
CA VAL A 113 -13.75 -18.01 11.81
C VAL A 113 -14.85 -17.45 12.69
N ARG A 114 -14.68 -17.57 14.01
CA ARG A 114 -15.49 -16.83 14.98
C ARG A 114 -14.97 -15.41 15.04
N TRP A 115 -15.85 -14.44 14.81
CA TRP A 115 -15.60 -13.06 15.22
C TRP A 115 -15.41 -13.08 16.74
N VAL A 116 -14.19 -12.75 17.19
CA VAL A 116 -13.94 -12.34 18.58
C VAL A 116 -14.48 -10.93 18.75
#